data_AF-A0A9N9UCD8-F1
#
_entry.id   AF-A0A9N9UCD8-F1
#
_cell.length_a   1.000
_cell.length_b   1.000
_cell.length_c   1.000
_cell.angle_alpha   90.00
_cell.angle_beta   90.00
_cell.angle_gamma   90.00
#
_symmetry.space_group_name_H-M   'P 1'
#
loop_
_entity.id
_entity.type
_entity.pdbx_description
1 polymer ?
#
loop_
_entity_poly.entity_id
_entity_poly.type
_entity_poly.pdbx_seq_one_letter_code
_entity_poly.pdbx_strand_id
1 'polypeptide(L)'
;VTNYEQRMVAEVQLYWIIYNKCSLAKNDLVDTKLALEAWQREWMRLFNEPRSQFLQMGFHFAHLLAYCQSLKSPKSVMHSSILKEIVRHSRGIINLAIDTTDERTRHLTDHIYHILSFSALTLCRIVQTYEPNLRAASYEIAELDNLVFELINWLKSIGPPCHAAHILGEIVLTQFRKIRPNYFPTPQMVTISLTGNTEGILTDEELSFPADPSLMYSNFVGWEMFDMDAGESLWPEWARSDSDTDRPV
;
A
#
# COMPACT_ATOMS: atom_id res chain seq x y z
N VAL A 1 18.18 27.47 4.54
CA VAL A 1 17.67 26.10 4.34
C VAL A 1 16.61 26.14 3.25
N THR A 2 16.81 25.39 2.17
CA THR A 2 15.90 25.31 1.02
C THR A 2 14.70 24.41 1.32
N ASN A 3 13.64 24.52 0.51
CA ASN A 3 12.51 23.59 0.54
C ASN A 3 12.96 22.12 0.47
N TYR A 4 13.89 21.81 -0.43
CA TYR A 4 14.42 20.47 -0.61
C TYR A 4 15.10 19.95 0.67
N GLU A 5 16.01 20.74 1.24
CA GLU A 5 16.71 20.37 2.48
C GLU A 5 15.74 20.13 3.65
N GLN A 6 14.69 20.96 3.78
CA GLN A 6 13.69 20.79 4.82
C GLN A 6 12.87 19.51 4.64
N ARG A 7 12.51 19.16 3.39
CA ARG A 7 11.83 17.90 3.09
C ARG A 7 12.73 16.69 3.41
N MET A 8 14.02 16.75 3.10
CA MET A 8 14.96 15.68 3.45
C MET A 8 15.08 15.49 4.96
N VAL A 9 15.16 16.58 5.74
CA VAL A 9 15.19 16.48 7.21
C VAL A 9 13.88 15.89 7.74
N ALA A 10 12.73 16.36 7.26
CA ALA A 10 11.43 15.85 7.67
C ALA A 10 11.30 14.35 7.35
N GLU A 11 11.72 13.93 6.16
CA GLU A 11 11.69 12.53 5.73
C GLU A 11 12.59 11.64 6.60
N VAL A 12 13.84 12.04 6.88
CA VAL A 12 14.73 11.30 7.77
C VAL A 12 14.14 11.15 9.18
N GLN A 13 13.57 12.21 9.73
CA GLN A 13 12.90 12.16 11.03
C GLN A 13 11.69 11.21 11.01
N LEU A 14 10.94 11.17 9.90
CA LEU A 14 9.81 10.26 9.75
C LEU A 14 10.27 8.79 9.76
N TYR A 15 11.31 8.46 9.01
CA TYR A 15 11.87 7.10 9.03
C TYR A 15 12.45 6.73 10.39
N TRP A 16 12.98 7.70 11.13
CA TRP A 16 13.41 7.48 12.50
C TRP A 16 12.23 7.11 13.42
N ILE A 17 11.07 7.75 13.28
CA ILE A 17 9.84 7.36 13.99
C ILE A 17 9.44 5.94 13.59
N ILE A 18 9.39 5.65 12.29
CA ILE A 18 9.07 4.32 11.75
C ILE A 18 9.98 3.24 12.38
N TYR A 19 11.29 3.46 12.34
CA TYR A 19 12.25 2.50 12.87
C TYR A 19 12.06 2.23 14.37
N ASN A 20 11.94 3.29 15.17
CA ASN A 20 11.83 3.14 16.63
C ASN A 20 10.48 2.58 17.08
N LYS A 21 9.39 2.98 16.42
CA LYS A 21 8.02 2.69 16.89
C LYS A 21 7.40 1.49 16.18
N CYS A 22 7.71 1.27 14.90
CA CYS A 22 7.12 0.21 14.09
C CYS A 22 8.03 -1.02 13.93
N SER A 23 9.36 -0.90 14.07
CA SER A 23 10.30 -2.01 13.83
C SER A 23 10.95 -2.59 15.10
N LEU A 24 11.28 -1.76 16.10
CA LEU A 24 12.05 -2.21 17.26
C LEU A 24 11.23 -2.51 18.53
N ALA A 25 10.06 -1.88 18.69
CA ALA A 25 9.29 -1.93 19.92
C ALA A 25 8.00 -2.77 19.79
N LYS A 26 7.46 -3.20 20.93
CA LYS A 26 6.06 -3.65 21.03
C LYS A 26 5.20 -2.45 20.61
N ASN A 27 4.68 -2.49 19.38
CA ASN A 27 4.02 -1.36 18.74
C ASN A 27 2.85 -0.86 19.60
N ASP A 28 3.07 0.28 20.25
CA ASP A 28 2.01 1.07 20.85
C ASP A 28 1.46 1.98 19.75
N LEU A 29 0.32 1.57 19.18
CA LEU A 29 -0.33 2.30 18.10
C LEU A 29 -0.72 3.72 18.54
N VAL A 30 -1.06 3.93 19.81
CA VAL A 30 -1.47 5.26 20.32
C VAL A 30 -0.26 6.19 20.36
N ASP A 31 0.82 5.74 20.98
CA ASP A 31 2.06 6.51 21.05
C ASP A 31 2.65 6.77 19.65
N THR A 32 2.58 5.78 18.75
CA THR A 32 3.01 5.95 17.36
C THR A 32 2.19 7.02 16.64
N LYS A 33 0.86 7.02 16.78
CA LYS A 33 -0.01 8.04 16.20
C LYS A 33 0.32 9.43 16.73
N LEU A 34 0.51 9.57 18.04
CA LEU A 34 0.88 10.85 18.66
C LEU A 34 2.21 11.38 18.13
N ALA A 35 3.20 10.49 17.93
CA ALA A 35 4.48 10.86 17.34
C ALA A 35 4.33 11.32 15.88
N LEU A 36 3.51 10.63 15.08
CA LEU A 36 3.25 11.00 13.69
C LEU A 36 2.47 12.32 13.58
N GLU A 37 1.49 12.56 14.45
CA GLU A 37 0.75 13.82 14.53
C GLU A 37 1.64 14.99 14.97
N ALA A 38 2.52 14.77 15.94
CA ALA A 38 3.51 15.77 16.35
C ALA A 38 4.44 16.13 15.19
N TRP A 39 4.97 15.12 14.50
CA TRP A 39 5.80 15.30 13.31
C TRP A 39 5.04 16.04 12.20
N GLN A 40 3.78 15.68 11.91
CA GLN A 40 3.00 16.35 10.88
C GLN A 40 2.78 17.83 11.21
N ARG A 41 2.48 18.15 12.48
CA ARG A 41 2.29 19.54 12.92
C ARG A 41 3.57 20.36 12.76
N GLU A 42 4.72 19.80 13.09
CA GLU A 42 6.02 20.46 12.92
C GLU A 42 6.32 20.77 11.44
N TRP A 43 6.02 19.81 10.56
CA TRP A 43 6.36 19.89 9.14
C TRP A 43 5.20 20.31 8.23
N MET A 44 4.05 20.72 8.80
CA MET A 44 2.79 20.98 8.08
C MET A 44 2.96 21.93 6.90
N ARG A 45 3.79 22.96 7.04
CA ARG A 45 4.07 23.92 5.97
C ARG A 45 4.63 23.27 4.70
N LEU A 46 5.40 22.18 4.82
CA LEU A 46 6.00 21.48 3.68
C LEU A 46 4.97 20.74 2.83
N PHE A 47 3.78 20.46 3.36
CA PHE A 47 2.73 19.77 2.60
C PHE A 47 2.12 20.66 1.52
N ASN A 48 2.16 21.98 1.70
CA ASN A 48 1.65 22.96 0.74
C ASN A 48 2.71 23.41 -0.27
N GLU A 49 3.93 22.91 -0.14
CA GLU A 49 5.03 23.29 -1.02
C GLU A 49 5.08 22.39 -2.27
N PRO A 50 5.71 22.85 -3.36
CA PRO A 50 5.96 22.00 -4.52
C PRO A 50 6.72 20.72 -4.15
N ARG A 51 6.42 19.64 -4.86
CA ARG A 51 7.06 18.32 -4.67
C ARG A 51 6.80 17.68 -3.29
N SER A 52 5.75 18.08 -2.59
CA SER A 52 5.41 17.53 -1.28
C SER A 52 4.83 16.10 -1.33
N GLN A 53 4.45 15.58 -2.50
CA GLN A 53 3.80 14.27 -2.63
C GLN A 53 4.59 13.13 -2.00
N PHE A 54 5.93 13.15 -2.06
CA PHE A 54 6.75 12.09 -1.49
C PHE A 54 6.75 12.14 0.04
N LEU A 55 6.72 13.35 0.61
CA LEU A 55 6.56 13.54 2.05
C LEU A 55 5.18 13.07 2.51
N GLN A 56 4.14 13.37 1.72
CA GLN A 56 2.77 12.89 1.96
C GLN A 56 2.69 11.36 1.89
N MET A 57 3.26 10.75 0.85
CA MET A 57 3.35 9.29 0.70
C MET A 57 4.07 8.65 1.88
N GLY A 58 5.22 9.20 2.29
CA GLY A 58 5.94 8.73 3.48
C GLY A 58 5.08 8.79 4.73
N PHE A 59 4.34 9.89 4.93
CA PHE A 59 3.44 10.05 6.08
C PHE A 59 2.29 9.03 6.07
N HIS A 60 1.68 8.79 4.91
CA HIS A 60 0.68 7.74 4.79
C HIS A 60 1.27 6.34 5.01
N PHE A 61 2.48 6.09 4.49
CA PHE A 61 3.17 4.82 4.64
C PHE A 61 3.51 4.54 6.10
N ALA A 62 3.96 5.54 6.86
CA ALA A 62 4.25 5.40 8.29
C ALA A 62 3.02 4.93 9.09
N HIS A 63 1.85 5.54 8.82
CA HIS A 63 0.58 5.12 9.42
C HIS A 63 0.19 3.71 8.99
N LEU A 64 0.28 3.42 7.70
CA LEU A 64 -0.08 2.12 7.15
C LEU A 64 0.76 1.01 7.81
N LEU A 65 2.06 1.23 7.94
CA LEU A 65 2.97 0.31 8.61
C LEU A 65 2.64 0.17 10.10
N ALA A 66 2.35 1.28 10.80
CA ALA A 66 1.96 1.24 12.21
C ALA A 66 0.68 0.40 12.43
N TYR A 67 -0.32 0.55 11.56
CA TYR A 67 -1.53 -0.27 11.60
C TYR A 67 -1.20 -1.75 11.35
N CYS A 68 -0.48 -2.07 10.27
CA CYS A 68 -0.11 -3.45 9.96
C CYS A 68 0.68 -4.11 11.09
N GLN A 69 1.64 -3.41 11.70
CA GLN A 69 2.42 -3.95 12.82
C GLN A 69 1.58 -4.15 14.08
N SER A 70 0.58 -3.29 14.34
CA SER A 70 -0.33 -3.45 15.48
C SER A 70 -1.22 -4.70 15.35
N LEU A 71 -1.44 -5.15 14.12
CA LEU A 71 -2.26 -6.32 13.79
C LEU A 71 -1.49 -7.64 13.83
N LYS A 72 -0.15 -7.61 13.83
CA LYS A 72 0.69 -8.82 13.93
C LYS A 72 0.70 -9.47 15.32
N SER A 73 0.19 -8.79 16.33
CA SER A 73 0.08 -9.38 17.67
C SER A 73 -0.95 -10.52 17.65
N PRO A 74 -0.65 -11.72 18.22
CA PRO A 74 -1.59 -12.85 18.26
C PRO A 74 -2.92 -12.56 18.97
N LYS A 75 -2.98 -11.47 19.74
CA LYS A 75 -4.18 -11.02 20.46
C LYS A 75 -4.89 -9.84 19.77
N SER A 76 -4.39 -9.44 18.60
CA SER A 76 -4.97 -8.31 17.88
C SER A 76 -6.30 -8.71 17.26
N VAL A 77 -7.18 -7.74 17.14
CA VAL A 77 -8.51 -7.92 16.58
C VAL A 77 -8.72 -6.82 15.55
N MET A 78 -9.27 -7.16 14.39
CA MET A 78 -9.58 -6.17 13.37
C MET A 78 -10.83 -5.38 13.75
N HIS A 79 -10.66 -4.07 13.96
CA HIS A 79 -11.76 -3.14 14.19
C HIS A 79 -12.10 -2.36 12.91
N SER A 80 -13.37 -2.01 12.72
CA SER A 80 -13.84 -1.20 11.59
C SER A 80 -13.09 0.12 11.43
N SER A 81 -12.74 0.79 12.53
CA SER A 81 -11.97 2.04 12.51
C SER A 81 -10.57 1.85 11.92
N ILE A 82 -9.86 0.78 12.30
CA ILE A 82 -8.52 0.45 11.79
C ILE A 82 -8.61 0.07 10.31
N LEU A 83 -9.61 -0.74 9.94
CA LEU A 83 -9.87 -1.14 8.56
C LEU A 83 -10.04 0.07 7.63
N LYS A 84 -10.89 1.04 8.05
CA LYS A 84 -11.12 2.29 7.31
C LYS A 84 -9.83 3.09 7.13
N GLU A 85 -9.02 3.16 8.17
CA GLU A 85 -7.75 3.88 8.13
C GLU A 85 -6.72 3.21 7.21
N ILE A 86 -6.61 1.88 7.23
CA ILE A 86 -5.74 1.13 6.30
C ILE A 86 -6.15 1.40 4.86
N VAL A 87 -7.45 1.33 4.55
CA VAL A 87 -7.97 1.64 3.21
C VAL A 87 -7.69 3.10 2.85
N ARG A 88 -7.93 4.05 3.77
CA ARG A 88 -7.69 5.49 3.55
C ARG A 88 -6.22 5.77 3.21
N HIS A 89 -5.29 5.22 3.98
CA HIS A 89 -3.85 5.42 3.75
C HIS A 89 -3.37 4.75 2.47
N SER A 90 -3.83 3.53 2.18
CA SER A 90 -3.47 2.81 0.95
C SER A 90 -3.94 3.57 -0.30
N ARG A 91 -5.21 4.01 -0.31
CA ARG A 91 -5.76 4.84 -1.40
C ARG A 91 -5.00 6.15 -1.55
N GLY A 92 -4.71 6.84 -0.44
CA GLY A 92 -3.98 8.11 -0.44
C GLY A 92 -2.62 8.00 -1.12
N ILE A 93 -1.86 6.94 -0.82
CA ILE A 93 -0.56 6.68 -1.45
C ILE A 93 -0.69 6.45 -2.95
N ILE A 94 -1.63 5.60 -3.36
CA ILE A 94 -1.83 5.23 -4.77
C ILE A 94 -2.28 6.44 -5.59
N ASN A 95 -3.29 7.17 -5.12
CA ASN A 95 -3.79 8.37 -5.78
C ASN A 95 -2.69 9.44 -5.89
N LEU A 96 -1.92 9.69 -4.82
CA LEU A 96 -0.81 10.63 -4.87
C LEU A 96 0.19 10.29 -5.98
N ALA A 97 0.44 9.01 -6.26
CA ALA A 97 1.36 8.62 -7.33
C ALA A 97 0.77 8.87 -8.72
N ILE A 98 -0.46 8.40 -8.94
CA ILE A 98 -1.17 8.55 -10.21
C ILE A 98 -1.35 10.04 -10.54
N ASP A 99 -1.87 10.82 -9.60
CA ASP A 99 -2.24 12.23 -9.78
C ASP A 99 -1.03 13.16 -9.97
N THR A 100 0.16 12.76 -9.50
CA THR A 100 1.38 13.60 -9.57
C THR A 100 2.42 13.11 -10.57
N THR A 101 2.01 12.24 -11.48
CA THR A 101 2.87 11.69 -12.53
C THR A 101 3.44 12.80 -13.42
N ASP A 102 4.77 12.83 -13.56
CA ASP A 102 5.46 13.75 -14.46
C ASP A 102 6.62 13.05 -15.21
N GLU A 103 7.33 13.79 -16.06
CA GLU A 103 8.47 13.26 -16.84
C GLU A 103 9.61 12.69 -15.97
N ARG A 104 9.66 13.04 -14.69
CA ARG A 104 10.68 12.59 -13.75
C ARG A 104 10.22 11.39 -12.94
N THR A 105 8.97 10.93 -13.08
CA THR A 105 8.47 9.70 -12.44
C THR A 105 9.39 8.51 -12.72
N ARG A 106 9.98 8.41 -13.91
CA ARG A 106 10.93 7.32 -14.24
C ARG A 106 12.26 7.35 -13.47
N HIS A 107 12.56 8.45 -12.78
CA HIS A 107 13.80 8.66 -12.04
C HIS A 107 13.56 8.66 -10.52
N LEU A 108 12.38 8.24 -10.07
CA LEU A 108 12.11 8.09 -8.65
C LEU A 108 12.99 6.99 -8.06
N THR A 109 13.26 7.11 -6.76
CA THR A 109 13.96 6.06 -6.03
C THR A 109 13.10 4.81 -5.96
N ASP A 110 13.74 3.64 -5.97
CA ASP A 110 13.04 2.35 -5.88
C ASP A 110 12.13 2.28 -4.65
N HIS A 111 12.50 2.99 -3.58
CA HIS A 111 11.72 3.13 -2.36
C HIS A 111 10.27 3.58 -2.61
N ILE A 112 10.02 4.49 -3.55
CA ILE A 112 8.67 4.95 -3.86
C ILE A 112 7.84 3.82 -4.49
N TYR A 113 8.43 3.04 -5.41
CA TYR A 113 7.74 1.89 -6.00
C TYR A 113 7.46 0.80 -4.96
N HIS A 114 8.35 0.64 -3.98
CA HIS A 114 8.12 -0.25 -2.83
C HIS A 114 6.93 0.20 -1.97
N ILE A 115 6.85 1.49 -1.60
CA ILE A 115 5.70 2.04 -0.86
C ILE A 115 4.39 1.78 -1.62
N LEU A 116 4.38 2.00 -2.93
CA LEU A 116 3.21 1.78 -3.78
C LEU A 116 2.79 0.32 -3.82
N SER A 117 3.74 -0.58 -4.05
CA SER A 117 3.50 -2.02 -4.11
C SER A 117 2.99 -2.56 -2.78
N PHE A 118 3.60 -2.13 -1.67
CA PHE A 118 3.16 -2.45 -0.33
C PHE A 118 1.71 -2.01 -0.07
N SER A 119 1.36 -0.80 -0.50
CA SER A 119 0.01 -0.24 -0.33
C SER A 119 -1.03 -1.01 -1.13
N ALA A 120 -0.70 -1.38 -2.37
CA ALA A 120 -1.57 -2.18 -3.22
C ALA A 120 -1.78 -3.59 -2.68
N LEU A 121 -0.70 -4.29 -2.30
CA LEU A 121 -0.81 -5.64 -1.72
C LEU A 121 -1.57 -5.64 -0.39
N THR A 122 -1.36 -4.61 0.43
CA THR A 122 -2.14 -4.42 1.66
C THR A 122 -3.63 -4.26 1.34
N LEU A 123 -3.96 -3.43 0.34
CA LEU A 123 -5.34 -3.23 -0.07
C LEU A 123 -5.98 -4.51 -0.62
N CYS A 124 -5.28 -5.27 -1.48
CA CYS A 124 -5.72 -6.56 -1.98
C CYS A 124 -6.04 -7.54 -0.85
N ARG A 125 -5.15 -7.65 0.13
CA ARG A 125 -5.31 -8.52 1.30
C ARG A 125 -6.54 -8.13 2.12
N ILE A 126 -6.67 -6.85 2.44
CA ILE A 126 -7.81 -6.34 3.19
C ILE A 126 -9.14 -6.61 2.46
N VAL A 127 -9.14 -6.37 1.16
CA VAL A 127 -10.30 -6.58 0.30
C VAL A 127 -10.68 -8.05 0.22
N GLN A 128 -9.71 -8.96 0.17
CA GLN A 128 -9.94 -10.41 0.22
C GLN A 128 -10.48 -10.87 1.58
N THR A 129 -9.84 -10.47 2.68
CA THR A 129 -10.10 -11.01 4.02
C THR A 129 -11.36 -10.42 4.66
N TYR A 130 -11.62 -9.13 4.45
CA TYR A 130 -12.70 -8.40 5.13
C TYR A 130 -13.76 -7.84 4.17
N GLU A 131 -13.91 -8.44 2.99
CA GLU A 131 -14.91 -8.05 1.99
C GLU A 131 -16.32 -7.80 2.57
N PRO A 132 -16.92 -8.71 3.37
CA PRO A 132 -18.26 -8.47 3.91
C PRO A 132 -18.32 -7.23 4.81
N ASN A 133 -17.27 -6.97 5.57
CA ASN A 133 -17.18 -5.81 6.48
C ASN A 133 -16.99 -4.51 5.70
N LEU A 134 -16.25 -4.54 4.60
CA LEU A 134 -16.08 -3.40 3.69
C LEU A 134 -17.40 -3.05 3.01
N ARG A 135 -18.15 -4.05 2.51
CA ARG A 135 -19.49 -3.86 1.95
C ARG A 135 -20.46 -3.28 2.97
N ALA A 136 -20.44 -3.77 4.22
CA ALA A 136 -21.24 -3.22 5.32
C ALA A 136 -20.87 -1.77 5.65
N ALA A 137 -19.59 -1.40 5.49
CA ALA A 137 -19.12 -0.02 5.64
C ALA A 137 -19.33 0.86 4.39
N SER A 138 -20.11 0.39 3.40
CA SER A 138 -20.44 1.10 2.15
C SER A 138 -19.23 1.38 1.24
N TYR A 139 -18.19 0.53 1.28
CA TYR A 139 -17.13 0.58 0.28
C TYR A 139 -17.52 -0.20 -0.97
N GLU A 140 -17.30 0.41 -2.13
CA GLU A 140 -17.41 -0.26 -3.42
C GLU A 140 -16.13 -1.05 -3.71
N ILE A 141 -16.22 -2.38 -3.62
CA ILE A 141 -15.07 -3.28 -3.83
C ILE A 141 -14.50 -3.12 -5.25
N ALA A 142 -15.38 -2.91 -6.24
CA ALA A 142 -14.99 -2.70 -7.62
C ALA A 142 -14.11 -1.43 -7.79
N GLU A 143 -14.37 -0.35 -7.04
CA GLU A 143 -13.52 0.85 -7.08
C GLU A 143 -12.12 0.56 -6.52
N LEU A 144 -12.01 -0.24 -5.46
CA LEU A 144 -10.73 -0.60 -4.86
C LEU A 144 -9.93 -1.51 -5.81
N ASP A 145 -10.58 -2.50 -6.43
CA ASP A 145 -9.96 -3.38 -7.40
C ASP A 145 -9.51 -2.61 -8.65
N ASN A 146 -10.36 -1.69 -9.16
CA ASN A 146 -10.03 -0.78 -10.25
C ASN A 146 -8.79 0.08 -9.91
N LEU A 147 -8.73 0.65 -8.70
CA LEU A 147 -7.61 1.48 -8.28
C LEU A 147 -6.28 0.70 -8.23
N VAL A 148 -6.30 -0.54 -7.74
CA VAL A 148 -5.11 -1.40 -7.75
C VAL A 148 -4.70 -1.72 -9.18
N PHE A 149 -5.67 -2.04 -10.05
CA PHE A 149 -5.40 -2.34 -11.44
C PHE A 149 -4.82 -1.13 -12.20
N GLU A 150 -5.32 0.07 -11.92
CA GLU A 150 -4.77 1.32 -12.45
C GLU A 150 -3.32 1.52 -12.02
N LEU A 151 -3.01 1.31 -10.74
CA LEU A 151 -1.63 1.37 -10.25
C LEU A 151 -0.72 0.35 -10.95
N ILE A 152 -1.18 -0.88 -11.16
CA ILE A 152 -0.40 -1.90 -11.88
C ILE A 152 -0.03 -1.41 -13.28
N ASN A 153 -1.02 -0.89 -14.02
CA ASN A 153 -0.78 -0.35 -15.36
C ASN A 153 0.16 0.85 -15.33
N TRP A 154 -0.02 1.73 -14.33
CA TRP A 154 0.86 2.86 -14.10
C TRP A 154 2.31 2.41 -13.85
N LEU A 155 2.54 1.46 -12.93
CA LEU A 155 3.86 0.90 -12.63
C LEU A 155 4.53 0.29 -13.87
N LYS A 156 3.77 -0.49 -14.65
CA LYS A 156 4.25 -1.13 -15.88
C LYS A 156 4.56 -0.14 -17.00
N SER A 157 3.90 1.02 -17.01
CA SER A 157 4.17 2.10 -17.96
C SER A 157 5.49 2.83 -17.67
N ILE A 158 6.07 2.66 -16.48
CA ILE A 158 7.30 3.34 -16.07
C ILE A 158 8.53 2.55 -16.51
N GLY A 159 9.16 3.05 -17.57
CA GLY A 159 10.44 2.54 -18.05
C GLY A 159 10.34 1.18 -18.76
N PRO A 160 11.48 0.62 -19.17
CA PRO A 160 11.53 -0.69 -19.82
C PRO A 160 11.24 -1.84 -18.82
N PRO A 161 11.02 -3.08 -19.29
CA PRO A 161 10.69 -4.22 -18.43
C PRO A 161 11.71 -4.55 -17.32
N CYS A 162 12.97 -4.14 -17.47
CA CYS A 162 14.00 -4.31 -16.44
C CYS A 162 13.95 -3.24 -15.33
N HIS A 163 13.10 -2.23 -15.46
CA HIS A 163 12.96 -1.16 -14.48
C HIS A 163 12.23 -1.67 -13.22
N ALA A 164 12.66 -1.21 -12.04
CA ALA A 164 12.12 -1.68 -10.76
C ALA A 164 10.60 -1.52 -10.64
N ALA A 165 10.05 -0.40 -11.13
CA ALA A 165 8.60 -0.17 -11.16
C ALA A 165 7.86 -1.25 -11.98
N HIS A 166 8.42 -1.64 -13.13
CA HIS A 166 7.81 -2.64 -14.00
C HIS A 166 7.81 -4.02 -13.33
N ILE A 167 8.95 -4.42 -12.74
CA ILE A 167 9.09 -5.68 -12.00
C ILE A 167 8.10 -5.74 -10.83
N LEU A 168 8.02 -4.65 -10.05
CA LEU A 168 7.08 -4.56 -8.94
C LEU A 168 5.62 -4.56 -9.41
N GLY A 169 5.32 -3.92 -10.55
CA GLY A 169 4.01 -3.99 -11.20
C GLY A 169 3.60 -5.42 -11.56
N GLU A 170 4.52 -6.23 -12.10
CA GLU A 170 4.27 -7.65 -12.40
C GLU A 170 4.03 -8.48 -11.14
N ILE A 171 4.79 -8.23 -10.06
CA ILE A 171 4.59 -8.90 -8.77
C ILE A 171 3.18 -8.58 -8.23
N VAL A 172 2.79 -7.31 -8.21
CA VAL A 172 1.46 -6.90 -7.75
C VAL A 172 0.37 -7.48 -8.65
N LEU A 173 0.56 -7.51 -9.98
CA LEU A 173 -0.39 -8.11 -10.92
C LEU A 173 -0.60 -9.60 -10.66
N THR A 174 0.50 -10.34 -10.44
CA THR A 174 0.47 -11.78 -10.17
C THR A 174 -0.34 -12.06 -8.91
N GLN A 175 -0.08 -11.32 -7.83
CA GLN A 175 -0.83 -11.46 -6.58
C GLN A 175 -2.28 -11.02 -6.73
N PHE A 176 -2.54 -9.91 -7.42
CA PHE A 176 -3.91 -9.43 -7.67
C PHE A 176 -4.74 -10.47 -8.42
N ARG A 177 -4.21 -11.08 -9.50
CA ARG A 177 -4.90 -12.13 -10.26
C ARG A 177 -5.18 -13.38 -9.42
N LYS A 178 -4.24 -13.76 -8.55
CA LYS A 178 -4.41 -14.89 -7.63
C LYS A 178 -5.59 -14.68 -6.68
N ILE A 179 -5.76 -13.46 -6.18
CA ILE A 179 -6.81 -13.10 -5.22
C ILE A 179 -8.15 -12.80 -5.92
N ARG A 180 -8.09 -12.21 -7.11
CA ARG A 180 -9.23 -11.74 -7.90
C ARG A 180 -9.27 -12.39 -9.29
N PRO A 181 -9.45 -13.72 -9.40
CA PRO A 181 -9.44 -14.43 -10.68
C PRO A 181 -10.58 -14.00 -11.61
N ASN A 182 -11.68 -13.50 -11.06
CA ASN A 182 -12.88 -13.08 -11.82
C ASN A 182 -12.95 -11.56 -12.05
N TYR A 183 -11.88 -10.82 -11.78
CA TYR A 183 -11.87 -9.39 -12.04
C TYR A 183 -11.74 -9.11 -13.54
N PHE A 184 -12.66 -8.31 -14.07
CA PHE A 184 -12.63 -7.84 -15.45
C PHE A 184 -12.40 -6.33 -15.45
N PRO A 185 -11.34 -5.82 -16.11
CA PRO A 185 -11.11 -4.39 -16.20
C PRO A 185 -12.28 -3.67 -16.85
N THR A 186 -12.66 -2.52 -16.30
CA THR A 186 -13.67 -1.66 -16.92
C THR A 186 -13.15 -1.19 -18.30
N PRO A 187 -13.98 -1.14 -19.37
CA PRO A 187 -13.51 -0.87 -20.74
C PRO A 187 -12.67 0.41 -20.92
N GLN A 188 -12.88 1.42 -20.07
CA GLN A 188 -12.11 2.67 -20.08
C GLN A 188 -10.63 2.49 -19.67
N MET A 189 -10.31 1.50 -18.83
CA MET A 189 -8.95 1.23 -18.38
C MET A 189 -8.08 0.54 -19.44
N VAL A 190 -8.71 -0.18 -20.38
CA VAL A 190 -8.00 -0.85 -21.49
C VAL A 190 -7.49 0.15 -22.52
N THR A 191 -8.16 1.31 -22.65
CA THR A 191 -7.81 2.32 -23.67
C THR A 191 -6.48 3.02 -23.39
N ILE A 192 -6.10 3.18 -22.10
CA ILE A 192 -4.79 3.74 -21.70
C ILE A 192 -3.65 2.77 -22.05
N SER A 193 -3.91 1.46 -22.05
CA SER A 193 -2.92 0.43 -22.40
C SER A 193 -2.61 0.34 -23.90
N LEU A 194 -3.46 0.87 -24.78
CA LEU A 194 -3.33 0.72 -26.24
C LEU A 194 -2.72 1.92 -26.97
N THR A 195 -2.46 3.03 -26.29
CA THR A 195 -1.83 4.22 -26.91
C THR A 195 -0.30 4.22 -26.85
N GLY A 196 0.30 3.22 -26.22
CA GLY A 196 1.74 2.95 -26.31
C GLY A 196 1.98 1.76 -27.24
N ASN A 197 2.45 2.01 -28.45
CA ASN A 197 2.80 1.00 -29.45
C ASN A 197 3.47 -0.24 -28.84
N THR A 198 2.76 -1.37 -28.78
CA THR A 198 3.28 -2.72 -29.03
C THR A 198 2.08 -3.61 -29.35
N GLU A 199 1.92 -3.97 -30.62
CA GLU A 199 1.15 -5.17 -30.98
C GLU A 199 1.86 -6.37 -30.35
N GLY A 200 1.27 -6.89 -29.29
CA GLY A 200 1.72 -8.09 -28.60
C GLY A 200 0.53 -8.65 -27.84
N ILE A 201 -0.24 -9.50 -28.52
CA ILE A 201 -1.17 -10.42 -27.88
C ILE A 201 -0.30 -11.27 -26.94
N LEU A 202 -0.35 -10.97 -25.64
CA LEU A 202 0.36 -11.75 -24.63
C LEU A 202 -0.33 -13.12 -24.54
N THR A 203 0.19 -14.08 -25.29
CA THR A 203 0.04 -15.50 -25.00
C THR A 203 0.68 -15.79 -23.65
N ASP A 204 -0.02 -16.58 -22.84
CA ASP A 204 0.21 -16.92 -21.43
C ASP A 204 1.56 -17.62 -21.11
N GLU A 205 2.54 -17.58 -22.02
CA GLU A 205 3.65 -18.53 -22.08
C GLU A 205 5.06 -17.92 -21.98
N GLU A 206 5.21 -16.60 -21.99
CA GLU A 206 6.53 -15.96 -21.91
C GLU A 206 6.57 -14.89 -20.81
N LEU A 207 6.78 -15.33 -19.57
CA LEU A 207 7.59 -14.68 -18.51
C LEU A 207 7.44 -15.50 -17.23
N SER A 208 8.04 -16.69 -17.23
CA SER A 208 8.20 -17.50 -16.03
C SER A 208 9.15 -16.78 -15.06
N PHE A 209 8.64 -15.83 -14.30
CA PHE A 209 9.28 -15.45 -13.05
C PHE A 209 9.36 -16.70 -12.17
N PRO A 210 10.42 -16.87 -11.36
CA PRO A 210 10.47 -17.96 -10.40
C PRO A 210 9.16 -17.98 -9.63
N ALA A 211 8.55 -19.16 -9.49
CA ALA A 211 7.31 -19.36 -8.75
C ALA A 211 7.37 -18.82 -7.32
N ASP A 212 8.57 -18.47 -6.85
CA ASP A 212 8.83 -17.89 -5.56
C ASP A 212 9.76 -16.66 -5.64
N PRO A 213 9.20 -15.43 -5.61
CA PRO A 213 9.94 -14.19 -5.45
C PRO A 213 10.73 -14.09 -4.11
N SER A 214 10.56 -15.04 -3.18
CA SER A 214 11.21 -15.06 -1.86
C SER A 214 12.72 -15.09 -1.87
N LEU A 215 13.29 -15.66 -2.92
CA LEU A 215 14.73 -15.83 -3.01
C LEU A 215 15.48 -14.52 -3.30
N MET A 216 14.79 -13.46 -3.77
CA MET A 216 15.43 -12.21 -4.16
C MET A 216 15.34 -11.09 -3.10
N TYR A 217 14.33 -11.13 -2.21
CA TYR A 217 13.98 -9.99 -1.34
C TYR A 217 13.73 -10.36 0.14
N SER A 218 14.31 -11.47 0.63
CA SER A 218 14.10 -11.99 2.00
C SER A 218 14.42 -10.99 3.14
N ASN A 219 15.25 -9.96 2.90
CA ASN A 219 15.61 -8.94 3.90
C ASN A 219 14.70 -7.69 3.89
N PHE A 220 13.59 -7.70 3.14
CA PHE A 220 12.71 -6.54 2.98
C PHE A 220 11.71 -6.42 4.16
N VAL A 221 11.56 -5.21 4.73
CA VAL A 221 10.54 -4.94 5.76
C VAL A 221 9.15 -5.05 5.14
N GLY A 222 8.35 -6.02 5.56
CA GLY A 222 7.07 -6.33 4.91
C GLY A 222 7.17 -7.41 3.85
N TRP A 223 8.26 -8.18 3.79
CA TRP A 223 8.41 -9.37 2.94
C TRP A 223 7.23 -10.35 3.10
N GLU A 224 6.76 -10.55 4.33
CA GLU A 224 5.55 -11.30 4.67
C GLU A 224 4.26 -10.75 4.02
N MET A 225 4.30 -9.56 3.41
CA MET A 225 3.24 -9.01 2.58
C MET A 225 3.28 -9.47 1.12
N PHE A 226 4.43 -9.93 0.66
CA PHE A 226 4.63 -10.50 -0.68
C PHE A 226 4.42 -12.01 -0.68
N ASP A 227 4.70 -12.68 0.44
CA ASP A 227 4.34 -14.07 0.66
C ASP A 227 2.86 -14.18 1.06
N MET A 228 2.01 -14.43 0.07
CA MET A 228 0.56 -14.63 0.24
C MET A 228 0.18 -16.10 0.51
N ASP A 229 1.14 -17.02 0.47
CA ASP A 229 0.96 -18.44 0.79
C ASP A 229 1.36 -18.77 2.23
N ALA A 230 2.08 -17.87 2.91
CA ALA A 230 2.32 -17.90 4.35
C ALA A 230 1.04 -17.65 5.18
N GLY A 231 -0.02 -18.42 4.94
CA GLY A 231 -1.12 -18.64 5.86
C GLY A 231 -2.22 -17.57 5.86
N GLU A 232 -3.45 -18.05 5.69
CA GLU A 232 -4.70 -17.40 6.12
C GLU A 232 -4.70 -16.99 7.61
N SER A 233 -3.65 -17.30 8.37
CA SER A 233 -3.48 -17.14 9.82
C SER A 233 -2.71 -15.90 10.28
N LEU A 234 -2.23 -15.03 9.37
CA LEU A 234 -1.44 -13.85 9.76
C LEU A 234 -2.27 -12.59 10.09
N TRP A 235 -3.51 -12.50 9.60
CA TRP A 235 -4.37 -11.34 9.84
C TRP A 235 -5.37 -11.62 10.96
N PRO A 236 -5.65 -10.63 11.83
CA PRO A 236 -6.47 -10.85 13.01
C PRO A 236 -7.94 -11.10 12.66
N GLU A 237 -8.62 -11.88 13.49
CA GLU A 237 -10.05 -12.11 13.35
C GLU A 237 -10.84 -10.79 13.47
N TRP A 238 -12.01 -10.76 12.84
CA TRP A 238 -12.93 -9.61 12.94
C TRP A 238 -13.44 -9.46 14.38
N ALA A 239 -13.45 -8.23 14.90
CA ALA A 239 -14.06 -7.92 16.18
C ALA A 239 -15.55 -8.27 16.14
N ARG A 240 -15.95 -9.34 16.83
CA ARG A 240 -17.36 -9.63 17.06
C ARG A 240 -17.94 -8.45 17.83
N SER A 241 -19.02 -7.88 17.29
CA SER A 241 -19.84 -6.90 18.00
C SER A 241 -20.55 -7.64 19.14
N ASP A 242 -19.83 -7.94 20.22
CA ASP A 242 -20.49 -8.26 21.49
C ASP A 242 -21.15 -6.96 21.94
N SER A 243 -22.42 -6.87 21.58
CA SER A 243 -23.49 -6.11 22.19
C SER A 243 -23.07 -5.12 23.29
N ASP A 244 -23.14 -3.83 22.96
CA ASP A 244 -23.74 -2.85 23.86
C ASP A 244 -25.17 -3.30 24.16
N THR A 245 -25.34 -4.24 25.09
CA THR A 245 -26.59 -4.45 25.81
C THR A 245 -26.26 -4.79 27.25
N ASP A 246 -26.51 -3.80 28.11
CA ASP A 246 -26.97 -3.91 29.48
C ASP A 246 -26.69 -5.22 30.22
N ARG A 247 -25.83 -5.13 31.24
CA ARG A 247 -26.11 -5.81 32.51
C ARG A 247 -25.86 -4.87 33.69
N PRO A 248 -26.92 -4.36 34.33
CA PRO A 248 -26.88 -4.02 35.74
C PRO A 248 -27.08 -5.31 36.54
N VAL A 249 -26.12 -5.66 37.40
CA VAL A 249 -26.31 -6.06 38.82
C VAL A 249 -24.99 -5.78 39.54
#